data_AF-A0A933R4T9-F1
#
_entry.id   AF-A0A933R4T9-F1
#
_cell.length_a   1.000
_cell.length_b   1.000
_cell.length_c   1.000
_cell.angle_alpha   90.00
_cell.angle_beta   90.00
_cell.angle_gamma   90.00
#
_symmetry.space_group_name_H-M   'P 1'
#
loop_
_entity.id
_entity.type
_entity.pdbx_description
1 polymer ?
#
loop_
_entity_poly.entity_id
_entity_poly.type
_entity_poly.pdbx_seq_one_letter_code
_entity_poly.pdbx_strand_id
1 'polypeptide(L)'
;IAELRNERIEITKRIFGLEQIIYHCITRQVGKILVYETPAPLIKIDGIKDLKVNENTIQFSDPSAEYSFNVAKSTLYKRFITPENVLLEVPVRILEDPFDQIEKLITEAGLIFAPIKVQPHVFLPLYSTRGGDKKVPEKSGLNQWNASGRPRDPNEIYIPIPAWLHRKFPNFFPPRDQAFELTLPDRTTMSAKVCQDNSKALMSNPNSALGKWLLRDVLNLPEREMLTYDKLQAIGLDTVVIYKTDNETYDIDFTRIGSYEKFLNENGESGEEEASDDDEE
;
A
#
# COMPACT_ATOMS: atom_id res chain seq x y z
N ILE A 1 -16.10 8.19 7.90
CA ILE A 1 -15.85 8.21 6.43
C ILE A 1 -14.86 9.31 6.05
N ALA A 2 -15.16 10.57 6.37
CA ALA A 2 -14.29 11.70 6.03
C ALA A 2 -12.87 11.56 6.62
N GLU A 3 -12.76 11.23 7.90
CA GLU A 3 -11.48 10.97 8.60
C GLU A 3 -10.66 9.89 7.88
N LEU A 4 -11.25 8.71 7.64
CA LEU A 4 -10.57 7.61 6.95
C LEU A 4 -10.08 8.01 5.54
N ARG A 5 -10.88 8.78 4.80
CA ARG A 5 -10.48 9.26 3.47
C ARG A 5 -9.33 10.26 3.56
N ASN A 6 -9.36 11.16 4.56
CA ASN A 6 -8.29 12.11 4.78
C ASN A 6 -6.99 11.41 5.19
N GLU A 7 -7.07 10.44 6.10
CA GLU A 7 -5.90 9.68 6.54
C GLU A 7 -5.26 8.92 5.37
N ARG A 8 -6.06 8.32 4.49
CA ARG A 8 -5.53 7.66 3.27
C ARG A 8 -4.75 8.59 2.36
N ILE A 9 -5.21 9.84 2.20
CA ILE A 9 -4.52 10.85 1.39
C ILE A 9 -3.22 11.27 2.07
N GLU A 10 -3.26 11.55 3.37
CA GLU A 10 -2.06 11.94 4.11
C GLU A 10 -1.03 10.80 4.19
N ILE A 11 -1.46 9.56 4.32
CA ILE A 11 -0.57 8.39 4.25
C ILE A 11 0.08 8.27 2.88
N THR A 12 -0.69 8.43 1.81
CA THR A 12 -0.14 8.40 0.45
C THR A 12 0.94 9.48 0.30
N LYS A 13 0.69 10.68 0.82
CA LYS A 13 1.69 11.76 0.83
C LYS A 13 2.95 11.36 1.58
N ARG A 14 2.82 10.75 2.75
CA ARG A 14 3.98 10.33 3.57
C ARG A 14 4.76 9.18 2.94
N ILE A 15 4.09 8.17 2.39
CA ILE A 15 4.72 7.02 1.72
C ILE A 15 5.62 7.48 0.57
N PHE A 16 5.13 8.40 -0.26
CA PHE A 16 5.81 8.83 -1.48
C PHE A 16 6.51 10.20 -1.37
N GLY A 17 6.58 10.78 -0.18
CA GLY A 17 7.19 12.11 0.04
C GLY A 17 6.50 13.25 -0.73
N LEU A 18 5.18 13.20 -0.91
CA LEU A 18 4.41 14.18 -1.69
C LEU A 18 3.92 15.35 -0.82
N GLU A 19 4.06 16.57 -1.34
CA GLU A 19 3.47 17.75 -0.71
C GLU A 19 2.00 17.95 -1.06
N GLN A 20 1.61 17.55 -2.28
CA GLN A 20 0.28 17.80 -2.84
C GLN A 20 -0.22 16.60 -3.65
N ILE A 21 -1.54 16.41 -3.65
CA ILE A 21 -2.22 15.45 -4.51
C ILE A 21 -3.24 16.22 -5.35
N ILE A 22 -3.32 15.88 -6.63
CA ILE A 22 -4.25 16.47 -7.60
C ILE A 22 -5.11 15.37 -8.24
N TYR A 23 -6.29 15.74 -8.68
CA TYR A 23 -7.12 14.91 -9.55
C TYR A 23 -6.88 15.30 -11.00
N HIS A 24 -6.57 14.32 -11.85
CA HIS A 24 -6.68 14.45 -13.29
C HIS A 24 -8.11 14.08 -13.71
N CYS A 25 -8.91 15.08 -14.04
CA CYS A 25 -10.29 14.91 -14.47
C CYS A 25 -10.33 14.80 -16.00
N ILE A 26 -10.75 13.65 -16.50
CA ILE A 26 -10.93 13.41 -17.94
C ILE A 26 -12.42 13.55 -18.27
N THR A 27 -12.77 14.50 -19.14
CA THR A 27 -14.12 14.61 -19.69
C THR A 27 -14.11 14.43 -21.20
N ARG A 28 -15.29 14.21 -21.77
CA ARG A 28 -15.47 13.94 -23.20
C ARG A 28 -16.41 14.97 -23.79
N GLN A 29 -16.04 15.51 -24.94
CA GLN A 29 -16.93 16.25 -25.83
C GLN A 29 -16.88 15.61 -27.21
N VAL A 30 -17.84 15.94 -28.07
CA VAL A 30 -17.86 15.40 -29.43
C VAL A 30 -16.55 15.76 -30.15
N GLY A 31 -15.83 14.74 -30.62
CA GLY A 31 -14.56 14.91 -31.35
C GLY A 31 -13.33 15.21 -30.49
N LYS A 32 -13.45 15.27 -29.15
CA LYS A 32 -12.31 15.59 -28.27
C LYS A 32 -12.43 15.07 -26.85
N ILE A 33 -11.28 14.76 -26.27
CA ILE A 33 -11.11 14.49 -24.83
C ILE A 33 -10.47 15.72 -24.20
N LEU A 34 -10.98 16.12 -23.04
CA LEU A 34 -10.48 17.25 -22.28
C LEU A 34 -9.92 16.75 -20.96
N VAL A 35 -8.74 17.24 -20.58
CA VAL A 35 -8.11 16.96 -19.30
C VAL A 35 -8.06 18.25 -18.48
N TYR A 36 -8.43 18.13 -17.22
CA TYR A 36 -8.34 19.19 -16.23
C TYR A 36 -7.59 18.70 -15.01
N GLU A 37 -6.94 19.61 -14.31
CA GLU A 37 -6.37 19.34 -13.00
C GLU A 37 -7.10 20.15 -11.95
N THR A 38 -7.35 19.52 -10.80
CA THR A 38 -7.91 20.21 -9.64
C THR A 38 -7.27 19.65 -8.37
N PRO A 39 -7.04 20.47 -7.33
CA PRO A 39 -6.51 19.98 -6.07
C PRO A 39 -7.37 18.86 -5.49
N ALA A 40 -6.75 17.92 -4.77
CA ALA A 40 -7.43 16.89 -3.99
C ALA A 40 -7.41 17.22 -2.49
N PRO A 41 -8.09 18.29 -2.02
CA PRO A 41 -7.99 18.74 -0.64
C PRO A 41 -8.58 17.71 0.31
N LEU A 42 -8.15 17.76 1.58
CA LEU A 42 -8.79 17.06 2.69
C LEU A 42 -10.22 17.58 2.93
N ILE A 43 -11.12 16.69 3.31
CA ILE A 43 -12.49 17.03 3.73
C ILE A 43 -12.38 17.82 5.02
N LYS A 44 -13.05 18.98 5.10
CA LYS A 44 -13.09 19.80 6.32
C LYS A 44 -14.11 19.23 7.29
N ILE A 45 -13.65 18.39 8.23
CA ILE A 45 -14.49 17.62 9.16
C ILE A 45 -15.42 18.55 9.95
N ASP A 46 -14.89 19.63 10.54
CA ASP A 46 -15.68 20.60 11.32
C ASP A 46 -16.69 21.39 10.48
N GLY A 47 -16.54 21.39 9.15
CA GLY A 47 -17.40 22.07 8.21
C GLY A 47 -18.47 21.18 7.58
N ILE A 48 -18.59 19.92 7.99
CA ILE A 48 -19.54 18.97 7.41
C ILE A 48 -20.98 19.41 7.70
N LYS A 49 -21.82 19.47 6.67
CA LYS A 49 -23.24 19.83 6.74
C LYS A 49 -24.06 19.12 5.66
N ASP A 50 -25.34 19.49 5.55
CA ASP A 50 -26.29 18.98 4.54
C ASP A 50 -26.41 17.44 4.51
N LEU A 51 -26.31 16.81 5.69
CA LEU A 51 -26.35 15.36 5.83
C LEU A 51 -27.72 14.81 5.42
N LYS A 52 -27.74 13.97 4.38
CA LYS A 52 -28.93 13.23 3.92
C LYS A 52 -28.61 11.75 3.87
N VAL A 53 -29.35 10.96 4.63
CA VAL A 53 -29.21 9.51 4.69
C VAL A 53 -30.41 8.88 3.98
N ASN A 54 -30.14 8.17 2.89
CA ASN A 54 -31.08 7.24 2.25
C ASN A 54 -30.59 5.82 2.49
N GLU A 55 -31.40 4.80 2.17
CA GLU A 55 -31.10 3.38 2.46
C GLU A 55 -29.65 2.97 2.15
N ASN A 56 -29.14 3.32 0.96
CA ASN A 56 -27.81 2.90 0.49
C ASN A 56 -26.83 4.05 0.27
N THR A 57 -27.22 5.30 0.56
CA THR A 57 -26.39 6.47 0.24
C THR A 57 -26.43 7.51 1.36
N ILE A 58 -25.25 8.00 1.73
CA ILE A 58 -25.07 9.11 2.67
C ILE A 58 -24.50 10.29 1.89
N GLN A 59 -25.27 11.37 1.73
CA GLN A 59 -24.81 12.60 1.10
C GLN A 59 -24.47 13.64 2.18
N PHE A 60 -23.41 14.39 1.95
CA PHE A 60 -22.99 15.49 2.83
C PHE A 60 -22.15 16.48 2.03
N SER A 61 -21.98 17.69 2.54
CA SER A 61 -21.10 18.71 1.97
C SER A 61 -20.14 19.23 3.04
N ASP A 62 -19.03 19.81 2.60
CA ASP A 62 -18.20 20.69 3.41
C ASP A 62 -18.11 22.07 2.70
N PRO A 63 -17.37 23.07 3.22
CA PRO A 63 -17.24 24.37 2.55
C PRO A 63 -16.57 24.30 1.17
N SER A 64 -15.92 23.18 0.82
CA SER A 64 -15.12 23.03 -0.39
C SER A 64 -15.81 22.18 -1.47
N ALA A 65 -16.61 21.19 -1.11
CA ALA A 65 -17.23 20.27 -2.06
C ALA A 65 -18.44 19.50 -1.50
N GLU A 66 -19.15 18.83 -2.40
CA GLU A 66 -20.22 17.91 -2.09
C GLU A 66 -19.77 16.46 -2.30
N TYR A 67 -20.26 15.58 -1.44
CA TYR A 67 -19.88 14.17 -1.38
C TYR A 67 -21.11 13.26 -1.29
N SER A 68 -20.95 12.05 -1.80
CA SER A 68 -21.93 10.97 -1.66
C SER A 68 -21.22 9.66 -1.38
N PHE A 69 -21.48 9.04 -0.23
CA PHE A 69 -20.97 7.72 0.12
C PHE A 69 -22.01 6.65 -0.19
N ASN A 70 -21.64 5.67 -1.01
CA ASN A 70 -22.45 4.49 -1.26
C ASN A 70 -22.05 3.38 -0.27
N VAL A 71 -22.98 2.99 0.60
CA VAL A 71 -22.73 2.02 1.68
C VAL A 71 -22.46 0.63 1.12
N ALA A 72 -23.32 0.15 0.22
CA ALA A 72 -23.21 -1.19 -0.38
C ALA A 72 -21.89 -1.41 -1.16
N LYS A 73 -21.38 -0.35 -1.80
CA LYS A 73 -20.12 -0.38 -2.57
C LYS A 73 -18.91 0.09 -1.78
N SER A 74 -19.09 0.54 -0.53
CA SER A 74 -18.03 1.17 0.27
C SER A 74 -17.24 2.24 -0.49
N THR A 75 -17.93 3.08 -1.27
CA THR A 75 -17.29 4.04 -2.20
C THR A 75 -17.72 5.46 -1.91
N LEU A 76 -16.76 6.38 -1.78
CA LEU A 76 -16.99 7.82 -1.63
C LEU A 76 -16.86 8.54 -2.97
N TYR A 77 -17.93 9.19 -3.41
CA TYR A 77 -17.96 10.06 -4.57
C TYR A 77 -17.83 11.52 -4.13
N LYS A 78 -17.14 12.33 -4.96
CA LYS A 78 -17.05 13.79 -4.83
C LYS A 78 -17.63 14.41 -6.09
N ARG A 79 -18.37 15.51 -5.95
CA ARG A 79 -18.78 16.31 -7.10
C ARG A 79 -17.59 17.10 -7.64
N PHE A 80 -17.34 16.97 -8.94
CA PHE A 80 -16.31 17.71 -9.65
C PHE A 80 -16.96 18.83 -10.47
N ILE A 81 -16.39 20.02 -10.38
CA ILE A 81 -16.73 21.17 -11.21
C ILE A 81 -15.50 21.42 -12.07
N THR A 82 -15.62 21.22 -13.38
CA THR A 82 -14.50 21.41 -14.31
C THR A 82 -14.17 22.90 -14.41
N PRO A 83 -12.91 23.30 -14.21
CA PRO A 83 -12.50 24.70 -14.38
C PRO A 83 -12.63 25.10 -15.84
N GLU A 84 -12.69 26.41 -16.10
CA GLU A 84 -12.73 26.94 -17.47
C GLU A 84 -11.42 26.68 -18.22
N ASN A 85 -10.30 26.62 -17.50
CA ASN A 85 -8.99 26.34 -18.08
C ASN A 85 -8.82 24.83 -18.36
N VAL A 86 -8.80 24.48 -19.65
CA VAL A 86 -8.48 23.13 -20.13
C VAL A 86 -6.96 22.96 -20.16
N LEU A 87 -6.45 21.96 -19.45
CA LEU A 87 -5.02 21.68 -19.44
C LEU A 87 -4.55 21.05 -20.76
N LEU A 88 -5.31 20.07 -21.24
CA LEU A 88 -5.01 19.36 -22.48
C LEU A 88 -6.31 19.05 -23.23
N GLU A 89 -6.30 19.39 -24.51
CA GLU A 89 -7.33 18.99 -25.47
C GLU A 89 -6.73 17.98 -26.44
N VAL A 90 -7.26 16.76 -26.42
CA VAL A 90 -6.86 15.69 -27.33
C VAL A 90 -7.96 15.50 -28.36
N PRO A 91 -7.74 15.84 -29.64
CA PRO A 91 -8.71 15.54 -30.68
C PRO A 91 -8.84 14.02 -30.80
N VAL A 92 -10.07 13.52 -30.79
CA VAL A 92 -10.36 12.09 -30.96
C VAL A 92 -11.37 11.91 -32.08
N ARG A 93 -11.06 10.99 -32.98
CA ARG A 93 -12.01 10.56 -33.99
C ARG A 93 -12.84 9.42 -33.40
N ILE A 94 -14.15 9.63 -33.30
CA ILE A 94 -15.09 8.56 -33.01
C ILE A 94 -15.20 7.72 -34.29
N LEU A 95 -14.78 6.47 -34.22
CA LEU A 95 -14.86 5.53 -35.34
C LEU A 95 -16.31 5.08 -35.50
N GLU A 96 -16.78 5.00 -36.74
CA GLU A 96 -18.14 4.52 -37.05
C GLU A 96 -18.27 3.02 -36.74
N ASP A 97 -17.26 2.24 -37.12
CA ASP A 97 -17.13 0.83 -36.76
C ASP A 97 -15.77 0.60 -36.06
N PRO A 98 -15.72 0.69 -34.72
CA PRO A 98 -14.49 0.44 -33.98
C PRO A 98 -14.05 -1.03 -34.05
N PHE A 99 -14.94 -1.98 -34.31
CA PHE A 99 -14.60 -3.40 -34.33
C PHE A 99 -13.82 -3.77 -35.60
N ASP A 100 -14.25 -3.31 -36.77
CA ASP A 100 -13.51 -3.49 -38.03
C ASP A 100 -12.08 -2.94 -37.94
N GLN A 101 -11.91 -1.78 -37.31
CA GLN A 101 -10.60 -1.16 -37.13
C GLN A 101 -9.71 -1.95 -36.15
N ILE A 102 -10.28 -2.49 -35.07
CA ILE A 102 -9.55 -3.36 -34.13
C ILE A 102 -9.14 -4.66 -34.83
N GLU A 103 -10.02 -5.28 -35.62
CA GLU A 103 -9.74 -6.52 -36.35
C GLU A 103 -8.61 -6.33 -37.36
N LYS A 104 -8.60 -5.21 -38.10
CA LYS A 104 -7.49 -4.82 -38.98
C LYS A 104 -6.18 -4.66 -38.22
N LEU A 105 -6.18 -3.92 -37.10
CA LEU A 105 -4.97 -3.73 -36.29
C LEU A 105 -4.39 -5.06 -35.78
N ILE A 106 -5.25 -5.98 -35.31
CA ILE A 106 -4.83 -7.31 -34.85
C ILE A 106 -4.24 -8.13 -36.01
N THR A 107 -4.87 -8.06 -37.19
CA THR A 107 -4.46 -8.80 -38.38
C THR A 107 -3.15 -8.26 -38.98
N GLU A 108 -2.96 -6.94 -38.99
CA GLU A 108 -1.82 -6.25 -39.61
C GLU A 108 -0.58 -6.19 -38.70
N ALA A 109 -0.75 -5.92 -37.40
CA ALA A 109 0.37 -5.77 -36.47
C ALA A 109 0.88 -7.11 -35.92
N GLY A 110 0.04 -8.14 -35.89
CA GLY A 110 0.26 -9.31 -35.05
C GLY A 110 0.23 -8.96 -33.56
N LEU A 111 0.00 -9.95 -32.69
CA LEU A 111 0.01 -9.73 -31.24
C LEU A 111 1.46 -9.50 -30.75
N ILE A 112 1.86 -8.23 -30.62
CA ILE A 112 3.11 -7.86 -29.97
C ILE A 112 2.86 -7.76 -28.46
N PHE A 113 3.20 -8.84 -27.74
CA PHE A 113 3.22 -8.81 -26.29
C PHE A 113 4.44 -8.04 -25.81
N ALA A 114 4.23 -7.09 -24.89
CA ALA A 114 5.33 -6.49 -24.17
C ALA A 114 6.16 -7.58 -23.47
N PRO A 115 7.50 -7.49 -23.44
CA PRO A 115 8.31 -8.44 -22.70
C PRO A 115 7.87 -8.45 -21.24
N ILE A 116 7.54 -9.65 -20.74
CA ILE A 116 7.07 -9.87 -19.37
C ILE A 116 8.23 -9.56 -18.41
N LYS A 117 8.32 -8.32 -17.92
CA LYS A 117 9.12 -8.03 -16.73
C LYS A 117 8.26 -8.31 -15.51
N VAL A 118 8.36 -9.54 -15.01
CA VAL A 118 7.95 -9.86 -13.63
C VAL A 118 9.25 -9.84 -12.83
N GLN A 119 9.51 -8.76 -12.12
CA GLN A 119 10.55 -8.76 -11.10
C GLN A 119 10.16 -9.80 -10.04
N PRO A 120 11.08 -10.67 -9.59
CA PRO A 120 10.81 -11.58 -8.49
C PRO A 120 10.37 -10.76 -7.27
N HIS A 121 9.30 -11.18 -6.60
CA HIS A 121 8.76 -10.47 -5.44
C HIS A 121 8.13 -11.42 -4.43
N VAL A 122 8.04 -10.95 -3.18
CA VAL A 122 7.33 -11.64 -2.09
C VAL A 122 6.52 -10.63 -1.29
N PHE A 123 5.46 -11.10 -0.64
CA PHE A 123 4.63 -10.28 0.24
C PHE A 123 4.92 -10.65 1.70
N LEU A 124 5.19 -9.64 2.53
CA LEU A 124 5.41 -9.80 3.96
C LEU A 124 4.25 -9.16 4.73
N PRO A 125 3.55 -9.92 5.60
CA PRO A 125 2.48 -9.37 6.40
C PRO A 125 3.05 -8.46 7.49
N LEU A 126 2.37 -7.33 7.75
CA LEU A 126 2.65 -6.43 8.87
C LEU A 126 1.93 -6.87 10.16
N TYR A 127 1.38 -8.07 10.16
CA TYR A 127 0.62 -8.68 11.24
C TYR A 127 0.98 -10.17 11.35
N SER A 128 0.49 -10.82 12.39
CA SER A 128 0.59 -12.26 12.60
C SER A 128 -0.80 -12.89 12.58
N THR A 129 -0.87 -14.13 12.10
CA THR A 129 -2.06 -15.01 12.15
C THR A 129 -2.01 -16.00 13.32
N ARG A 130 -1.01 -15.91 14.19
CA ARG A 130 -0.84 -16.83 15.33
C ARG A 130 -2.03 -16.69 16.30
N GLY A 131 -2.84 -17.75 16.39
CA GLY A 131 -4.05 -17.79 17.21
C GLY A 131 -5.37 -17.57 16.43
N GLY A 132 -5.35 -17.72 15.11
CA GLY A 132 -6.55 -17.74 14.26
C GLY A 132 -6.98 -16.36 13.75
N ASP A 133 -6.78 -15.32 14.57
CA ASP A 133 -7.10 -13.93 14.19
C ASP A 133 -5.86 -13.14 13.80
N LYS A 134 -6.04 -12.19 12.87
CA LYS A 134 -5.00 -11.24 12.49
C LYS A 134 -4.74 -10.26 13.63
N LYS A 135 -3.50 -10.22 14.11
CA LYS A 135 -3.07 -9.31 15.18
C LYS A 135 -1.65 -8.83 14.97
N VAL A 136 -1.36 -7.61 15.40
CA VAL A 136 0.02 -7.14 15.53
C VAL A 136 0.49 -7.53 16.94
N PRO A 137 1.51 -8.39 17.09
CA PRO A 137 1.99 -8.78 18.42
C PRO A 137 2.44 -7.59 19.26
N GLU A 138 2.21 -7.61 20.57
CA GLU A 138 2.50 -6.47 21.46
C GLU A 138 3.99 -6.30 21.80
N LYS A 139 4.78 -7.37 21.66
CA LYS A 139 6.18 -7.45 22.10
C LYS A 139 7.14 -7.99 21.03
N SER A 140 6.70 -8.10 19.79
CA SER A 140 7.53 -8.63 18.69
C SER A 140 7.16 -7.99 17.35
N GLY A 141 7.94 -8.28 16.31
CA GLY A 141 7.79 -7.68 14.98
C GLY A 141 7.83 -6.15 15.04
N LEU A 142 6.70 -5.54 14.68
CA LEU A 142 6.53 -4.09 14.61
C LEU A 142 6.44 -3.40 15.98
N ASN A 143 6.16 -4.15 17.06
CA ASN A 143 6.21 -3.64 18.43
C ASN A 143 7.40 -4.21 19.22
N GLN A 144 8.48 -4.64 18.55
CA GLN A 144 9.66 -5.20 19.24
C GLN A 144 10.28 -4.21 20.25
N TRP A 145 10.18 -2.91 20.03
CA TRP A 145 10.59 -1.86 20.98
C TRP A 145 9.95 -2.01 22.37
N ASN A 146 8.79 -2.68 22.47
CA ASN A 146 8.04 -2.94 23.71
C ASN A 146 8.36 -4.30 24.36
N ALA A 147 9.29 -5.07 23.78
CA ALA A 147 9.67 -6.36 24.33
C ALA A 147 10.32 -6.24 25.71
N SER A 148 10.15 -7.27 26.53
CA SER A 148 10.82 -7.36 27.83
C SER A 148 12.35 -7.53 27.67
N GLY A 149 13.11 -7.23 28.72
CA GLY A 149 14.57 -7.35 28.73
C GLY A 149 15.28 -6.00 28.58
N ARG A 150 16.25 -5.91 27.66
CA ARG A 150 17.06 -4.69 27.51
C ARG A 150 16.22 -3.48 27.07
N PRO A 151 16.64 -2.25 27.42
CA PRO A 151 16.13 -1.05 26.77
C PRO A 151 16.30 -1.16 25.25
N ARG A 152 15.25 -0.82 24.52
CA ARG A 152 15.21 -0.81 23.06
C ARG A 152 14.93 0.59 22.57
N ASP A 153 15.44 0.90 21.39
CA ASP A 153 15.10 2.14 20.71
C ASP A 153 13.58 2.13 20.39
N PRO A 154 12.84 3.24 20.56
CA PRO A 154 11.42 3.32 20.21
C PRO A 154 11.08 2.96 18.75
N ASN A 155 12.09 2.93 17.87
CA ASN A 155 11.97 2.57 16.47
C ASN A 155 12.62 1.21 16.16
N GLU A 156 13.01 0.44 17.18
CA GLU A 156 13.55 -0.91 17.00
C GLU A 156 12.41 -1.87 16.65
N ILE A 157 12.37 -2.27 15.37
CA ILE A 157 11.38 -3.22 14.83
C ILE A 157 12.03 -4.22 13.88
N TYR A 158 11.28 -5.25 13.54
CA TYR A 158 11.51 -6.05 12.34
C TYR A 158 10.20 -6.35 11.61
N ILE A 159 10.28 -6.51 10.29
CA ILE A 159 9.18 -7.07 9.50
C ILE A 159 9.36 -8.60 9.48
N PRO A 160 8.38 -9.40 9.95
CA PRO A 160 8.48 -10.85 9.94
C PRO A 160 8.58 -11.40 8.51
N ILE A 161 9.43 -12.40 8.32
CA ILE A 161 9.53 -13.20 7.10
C ILE A 161 8.95 -14.58 7.43
N PRO A 162 7.75 -14.91 6.93
CA PRO A 162 7.16 -16.23 7.13
C PRO A 162 8.08 -17.36 6.67
N ALA A 163 8.21 -18.41 7.48
CA ALA A 163 9.16 -19.50 7.21
C ALA A 163 8.93 -20.21 5.86
N TRP A 164 7.67 -20.28 5.42
CA TRP A 164 7.31 -20.87 4.13
C TRP A 164 7.95 -20.14 2.94
N LEU A 165 8.21 -18.82 3.05
CA LEU A 165 8.88 -18.05 2.00
C LEU A 165 10.32 -18.53 1.80
N HIS A 166 11.05 -18.85 2.87
CA HIS A 166 12.41 -19.39 2.77
C HIS A 166 12.40 -20.79 2.13
N ARG A 167 11.37 -21.60 2.38
CA ARG A 167 11.23 -22.92 1.75
C ARG A 167 10.90 -22.80 0.26
N LYS A 168 9.95 -21.94 -0.08
CA LYS A 168 9.45 -21.76 -1.45
C LYS A 168 10.41 -20.98 -2.33
N PHE A 169 11.07 -19.97 -1.77
CA PHE A 169 11.95 -19.02 -2.46
C PHE A 169 13.31 -18.90 -1.74
N PRO A 170 14.10 -19.98 -1.64
CA PRO A 170 15.32 -20.02 -0.80
C PRO A 170 16.42 -19.03 -1.22
N ASN A 171 16.41 -18.58 -2.47
CA ASN A 171 17.38 -17.62 -3.01
C ASN A 171 16.80 -16.21 -3.20
N PHE A 172 15.63 -15.93 -2.59
CA PHE A 172 15.02 -14.61 -2.69
C PHE A 172 15.84 -13.58 -1.92
N PHE A 173 16.00 -13.76 -0.60
CA PHE A 173 16.81 -12.88 0.23
C PHE A 173 18.29 -13.28 0.24
N PRO A 174 19.20 -12.35 0.56
CA PRO A 174 20.59 -12.68 0.85
C PRO A 174 20.71 -13.57 2.11
N PRO A 175 21.87 -14.25 2.28
CA PRO A 175 22.20 -14.97 3.50
C PRO A 175 22.01 -14.16 4.79
N ARG A 176 21.82 -14.87 5.90
CA ARG A 176 21.66 -14.26 7.24
C ARG A 176 22.80 -13.28 7.53
N ASP A 177 22.43 -12.12 8.05
CA ASP A 177 23.29 -11.00 8.43
C ASP A 177 24.08 -10.34 7.28
N GLN A 178 23.84 -10.73 6.02
CA GLN A 178 24.35 -10.01 4.86
C GLN A 178 23.49 -8.78 4.58
N ALA A 179 24.14 -7.61 4.54
CA ALA A 179 23.48 -6.35 4.23
C ALA A 179 23.17 -6.22 2.73
N PHE A 180 22.07 -5.54 2.44
CA PHE A 180 21.65 -5.13 1.10
C PHE A 180 21.02 -3.73 1.16
N GLU A 181 20.91 -3.08 0.01
CA GLU A 181 20.23 -1.80 -0.14
C GLU A 181 18.73 -2.02 -0.31
N LEU A 182 17.93 -1.31 0.49
CA LEU A 182 16.48 -1.30 0.42
C LEU A 182 16.00 0.07 -0.02
N THR A 183 15.45 0.17 -1.23
CA THR A 183 14.83 1.39 -1.77
C THR A 183 13.41 1.52 -1.25
N LEU A 184 13.09 2.67 -0.68
CA LEU A 184 11.76 3.04 -0.20
C LEU A 184 10.91 3.64 -1.33
N PRO A 185 9.57 3.74 -1.15
CA PRO A 185 8.67 4.28 -2.18
C PRO A 185 8.97 5.73 -2.59
N ASP A 186 9.53 6.53 -1.68
CA ASP A 186 9.98 7.91 -1.93
C ASP A 186 11.34 8.00 -2.63
N ARG A 187 11.92 6.86 -3.04
CA ARG A 187 13.24 6.69 -3.68
C ARG A 187 14.44 6.90 -2.78
N THR A 188 14.26 7.14 -1.49
CA THR A 188 15.36 7.08 -0.53
C THR A 188 15.79 5.62 -0.32
N THR A 189 17.02 5.39 0.15
CA THR A 189 17.55 4.05 0.40
C THR A 189 18.03 3.91 1.84
N MET A 190 17.98 2.67 2.36
CA MET A 190 18.56 2.31 3.66
C MET A 190 19.26 0.96 3.57
N SER A 191 20.23 0.73 4.46
CA SER A 191 20.82 -0.61 4.61
C SER A 191 19.85 -1.51 5.36
N ALA A 192 19.56 -2.69 4.81
CA ALA A 192 18.73 -3.71 5.43
C ALA A 192 19.44 -5.06 5.42
N LYS A 193 18.97 -5.99 6.26
CA LYS A 193 19.46 -7.36 6.33
C LYS A 193 18.37 -8.30 6.82
N VAL A 194 18.52 -9.57 6.48
CA VAL A 194 17.74 -10.65 7.09
C VAL A 194 18.54 -11.22 8.26
N CYS A 195 17.94 -11.31 9.45
CA CYS A 195 18.62 -11.75 10.66
C CYS A 195 17.68 -12.52 11.62
N GLN A 196 18.15 -12.73 12.85
CA GLN A 196 17.54 -13.58 13.88
C GLN A 196 17.47 -15.07 13.48
N ASP A 197 17.00 -15.89 14.41
CA ASP A 197 16.90 -17.33 14.19
C ASP A 197 15.92 -17.64 13.07
N ASN A 198 16.29 -18.65 12.27
CA ASN A 198 15.60 -19.02 11.04
C ASN A 198 15.48 -17.90 9.99
N SER A 199 16.32 -16.86 10.05
CA SER A 199 16.27 -15.73 9.11
C SER A 199 14.88 -15.07 9.07
N LYS A 200 14.18 -15.03 10.21
CA LYS A 200 12.78 -14.61 10.29
C LYS A 200 12.55 -13.10 10.31
N ALA A 201 13.61 -12.29 10.44
CA ALA A 201 13.48 -10.86 10.65
C ALA A 201 14.15 -10.05 9.54
N LEU A 202 13.37 -9.23 8.83
CA LEU A 202 13.89 -8.14 8.01
C LEU A 202 14.09 -6.90 8.89
N MET A 203 15.33 -6.42 9.00
CA MET A 203 15.73 -5.28 9.84
C MET A 203 16.62 -4.31 9.08
N SER A 204 16.67 -3.04 9.51
CA SER A 204 17.62 -2.05 9.00
C SER A 204 18.93 -2.01 9.78
N ASN A 205 19.94 -1.34 9.21
CA ASN A 205 21.16 -0.90 9.88
C ASN A 205 21.35 0.62 9.63
N PRO A 206 21.21 1.50 10.63
CA PRO A 206 20.90 1.21 12.04
C PRO A 206 19.52 0.55 12.23
N ASN A 207 19.34 -0.21 13.31
CA ASN A 207 18.11 -0.98 13.60
C ASN A 207 16.87 -0.12 13.88
N SER A 208 17.03 1.20 13.99
CA SER A 208 15.97 2.17 14.15
C SER A 208 15.45 2.77 12.84
N ALA A 209 16.19 2.64 11.72
CA ALA A 209 15.83 3.31 10.47
C ALA A 209 14.50 2.81 9.87
N LEU A 210 14.30 1.49 9.80
CA LEU A 210 13.07 0.88 9.30
C LEU A 210 11.87 1.25 10.16
N GLY A 211 12.01 1.27 11.48
CA GLY A 211 10.93 1.63 12.39
C GLY A 211 10.64 3.13 12.40
N LYS A 212 11.64 3.99 12.21
CA LYS A 212 11.42 5.42 12.03
C LYS A 212 10.58 5.65 10.78
N TRP A 213 10.99 5.08 9.65
CA TRP A 213 10.25 5.17 8.40
C TRP A 213 8.82 4.62 8.53
N LEU A 214 8.67 3.37 9.00
CA LEU A 214 7.37 2.71 9.03
C LEU A 214 6.45 3.30 10.11
N LEU A 215 6.89 3.39 11.37
CA LEU A 215 6.03 3.79 12.48
C LEU A 215 5.83 5.31 12.54
N ARG A 216 6.88 6.10 12.31
CA ARG A 216 6.85 7.55 12.51
C ARG A 216 6.48 8.26 11.23
N ASP A 217 7.21 8.00 10.16
CA ASP A 217 7.06 8.77 8.93
C ASP A 217 5.79 8.32 8.17
N VAL A 218 5.56 7.01 8.01
CA VAL A 218 4.39 6.50 7.28
C VAL A 218 3.14 6.44 8.15
N LEU A 219 3.18 5.68 9.25
CA LEU A 219 1.99 5.43 10.09
C LEU A 219 1.67 6.59 11.04
N ASN A 220 2.57 7.58 11.16
CA ASN A 220 2.41 8.75 12.03
C ASN A 220 2.02 8.39 13.47
N LEU A 221 2.61 7.32 14.00
CA LEU A 221 2.43 6.90 15.37
C LEU A 221 3.39 7.70 16.27
N PRO A 222 2.87 8.34 17.33
CA PRO A 222 3.68 8.83 18.43
C PRO A 222 4.64 7.77 18.98
N GLU A 223 5.79 8.22 19.47
CA GLU A 223 6.72 7.31 20.15
C GLU A 223 6.02 6.59 21.31
N ARG A 224 6.28 5.28 21.40
CA ARG A 224 5.69 4.36 22.39
C ARG A 224 4.17 4.17 22.27
N GLU A 225 3.55 4.64 21.21
CA GLU A 225 2.20 4.19 20.85
C GLU A 225 2.26 2.82 20.18
N MET A 226 1.42 1.90 20.65
CA MET A 226 1.37 0.54 20.14
C MET A 226 0.65 0.49 18.79
N LEU A 227 1.28 -0.17 17.82
CA LEU A 227 0.62 -0.49 16.56
C LEU A 227 -0.33 -1.68 16.77
N THR A 228 -1.60 -1.50 16.41
CA THR A 228 -2.62 -2.54 16.44
C THR A 228 -3.07 -2.89 15.02
N TYR A 229 -3.67 -4.08 14.85
CA TYR A 229 -4.20 -4.47 13.54
C TYR A 229 -5.34 -3.56 13.08
N ASP A 230 -6.19 -3.08 14.00
CA ASP A 230 -7.26 -2.11 13.68
C ASP A 230 -6.73 -0.82 13.04
N LYS A 231 -5.54 -0.36 13.44
CA LYS A 231 -4.89 0.81 12.82
C LYS A 231 -4.46 0.51 11.39
N LEU A 232 -3.81 -0.64 11.15
CA LEU A 232 -3.46 -1.10 9.81
C LEU A 232 -4.72 -1.22 8.92
N GLN A 233 -5.80 -1.78 9.47
CA GLN A 233 -7.07 -1.94 8.78
C GLN A 233 -7.74 -0.60 8.45
N ALA A 234 -7.77 0.34 9.39
CA ALA A 234 -8.33 1.67 9.19
C ALA A 234 -7.60 2.42 8.06
N ILE A 235 -6.27 2.27 8.02
CA ILE A 235 -5.39 2.85 7.01
C ILE A 235 -5.62 2.17 5.64
N GLY A 236 -5.85 0.86 5.63
CA GLY A 236 -6.03 0.09 4.41
C GLY A 236 -4.76 -0.61 3.91
N LEU A 237 -3.73 -0.72 4.76
CA LEU A 237 -2.42 -1.30 4.46
C LEU A 237 -2.05 -2.29 5.57
N ASP A 238 -1.94 -3.57 5.25
CA ASP A 238 -1.53 -4.63 6.20
C ASP A 238 -0.34 -5.46 5.72
N THR A 239 0.18 -5.15 4.53
CA THR A 239 1.16 -5.99 3.82
C THR A 239 2.12 -5.09 3.05
N VAL A 240 3.40 -5.44 3.08
CA VAL A 240 4.41 -4.88 2.18
C VAL A 240 4.80 -5.90 1.12
N VAL A 241 5.19 -5.43 -0.05
CA VAL A 241 5.82 -6.23 -1.11
C VAL A 241 7.30 -5.88 -1.16
N ILE A 242 8.14 -6.90 -1.29
CA ILE A 242 9.57 -6.75 -1.55
C ILE A 242 9.83 -7.21 -2.98
N TYR A 243 10.46 -6.36 -3.78
CA TYR A 243 10.94 -6.70 -5.11
C TYR A 243 12.44 -6.93 -5.08
N LYS A 244 12.90 -8.00 -5.74
CA LYS A 244 14.31 -8.27 -5.94
C LYS A 244 14.75 -7.65 -7.26
N THR A 245 15.50 -6.55 -7.20
CA THR A 245 16.08 -5.92 -8.38
C THR A 245 17.35 -6.67 -8.79
N ASP A 246 18.23 -6.97 -7.82
CA ASP A 246 19.35 -7.89 -7.97
C ASP A 246 19.74 -8.50 -6.60
N ASN A 247 20.96 -8.99 -6.43
CA ASN A 247 21.39 -9.63 -5.17
C ASN A 247 21.76 -8.63 -4.06
N GLU A 248 21.98 -7.36 -4.40
CA GLU A 248 22.41 -6.30 -3.48
C GLU A 248 21.36 -5.19 -3.34
N THR A 249 20.38 -5.11 -4.25
CA THR A 249 19.33 -4.08 -4.24
C THR A 249 17.92 -4.69 -4.28
N TYR A 250 17.08 -4.23 -3.34
CA TYR A 250 15.67 -4.60 -3.21
C TYR A 250 14.82 -3.35 -3.07
N ASP A 251 13.58 -3.40 -3.54
CA ASP A 251 12.60 -2.33 -3.35
C ASP A 251 11.50 -2.80 -2.40
N ILE A 252 11.01 -1.91 -1.54
CA ILE A 252 9.84 -2.15 -0.68
C ILE A 252 8.70 -1.20 -1.05
N ASP A 253 7.48 -1.72 -1.08
CA ASP A 253 6.27 -0.91 -1.24
C ASP A 253 5.12 -1.44 -0.38
N PHE A 254 4.14 -0.59 -0.10
CA PHE A 254 2.91 -0.99 0.57
C PHE A 254 1.91 -1.57 -0.41
N THR A 255 1.11 -2.51 0.06
CA THR A 255 0.06 -3.13 -0.74
C THR A 255 -1.27 -3.14 -0.01
N ARG A 256 -2.34 -3.30 -0.79
CA ARG A 256 -3.70 -3.34 -0.25
C ARG A 256 -3.88 -4.53 0.67
N ILE A 257 -4.78 -4.37 1.65
CA ILE A 257 -5.24 -5.46 2.51
C ILE A 257 -5.63 -6.71 1.70
N GLY A 258 -5.22 -7.87 2.19
CA GLY A 258 -5.50 -9.17 1.59
C GLY A 258 -4.51 -9.59 0.49
N SER A 259 -3.51 -8.77 0.18
CA SER A 259 -2.50 -9.12 -0.84
C SER A 259 -1.61 -10.27 -0.40
N TYR A 260 -1.25 -10.33 0.89
CA TYR A 260 -0.46 -11.44 1.44
C TYR A 260 -1.21 -12.76 1.32
N GLU A 261 -2.47 -12.82 1.71
CA GLU A 261 -3.25 -14.07 1.70
C GLU A 261 -3.55 -14.53 0.28
N LYS A 262 -3.77 -13.60 -0.64
CA LYS A 262 -3.85 -13.95 -2.06
C LYS A 262 -2.54 -14.60 -2.53
N PHE A 263 -1.39 -13.99 -2.20
CA PHE A 263 -0.08 -14.53 -2.55
C PHE A 263 0.19 -15.89 -1.91
N LEU A 264 -0.18 -16.06 -0.63
CA LEU A 264 -0.10 -17.30 0.11
C LEU A 264 -0.97 -18.39 -0.52
N ASN A 265 -2.21 -18.09 -0.91
CA ASN A 265 -3.09 -19.06 -1.57
C ASN A 265 -2.57 -19.48 -2.96
N GLU A 266 -1.89 -18.58 -3.68
CA GLU A 266 -1.34 -18.86 -5.01
C GLU A 266 0.00 -19.63 -4.95
N ASN A 267 0.80 -19.46 -3.89
CA ASN A 267 2.18 -19.96 -3.84
C ASN A 267 2.49 -20.88 -2.67
N GLY A 268 1.70 -20.79 -1.60
CA GLY A 268 1.81 -21.56 -0.38
C GLY A 268 1.56 -23.05 -0.62
N GLU A 269 2.07 -23.86 0.30
CA GLU A 269 1.87 -25.29 0.27
C GLU A 269 0.46 -25.62 0.79
N SER A 270 -0.24 -26.52 0.10
CA SER A 270 -1.57 -26.95 0.54
C SER A 270 -1.49 -27.68 1.87
N GLY A 271 -1.88 -27.02 2.98
CA GLY A 271 -2.23 -27.69 4.23
C GLY A 271 -1.43 -27.40 5.50
N GLU A 272 -0.66 -26.31 5.60
CA GLU A 272 0.05 -25.99 6.85
C GLU A 272 -0.48 -24.70 7.50
N GLU A 273 -1.23 -24.86 8.60
CA GLU A 273 -1.34 -23.82 9.63
C GLU A 273 0.07 -23.52 10.16
N GLU A 274 0.42 -22.23 10.26
CA GLU A 274 1.74 -21.79 10.72
C GLU A 274 2.09 -22.45 12.07
N ALA A 275 3.06 -23.37 12.05
CA ALA A 275 3.63 -23.93 13.27
C ALA A 275 4.29 -22.80 14.06
N SER A 276 3.80 -22.62 15.28
CA SER A 276 4.25 -21.63 16.25
C SER A 276 5.64 -21.96 16.77
N ASP A 277 6.66 -21.25 16.30
CA ASP A 277 7.92 -21.12 17.01
C ASP A 277 7.92 -19.78 17.78
N ASP A 278 8.55 -19.80 18.96
CA ASP A 278 8.63 -18.77 20.01
C ASP A 278 7.51 -18.80 21.06
N ASP A 279 7.47 -19.87 21.86
CA ASP A 279 7.25 -19.73 23.29
C ASP A 279 8.62 -19.63 23.97
N GLU A 280 9.11 -18.40 24.18
CA GLU A 280 10.06 -18.13 25.26
C GLU A 280 9.62 -16.85 25.98
N GLU A 281 9.52 -16.97 27.30
CA GLU A 281 8.93 -16.06 28.30
C GLU A 281 9.55 -14.66 28.37
#